data_AF-A0A7W6TZQ4-F1
#
_entry.id   AF-A0A7W6TZQ4-F1
#
_cell.length_a   1.000
_cell.length_b   1.000
_cell.length_c   1.000
_cell.angle_alpha   90.00
_cell.angle_beta   90.00
_cell.angle_gamma   90.00
#
_symmetry.space_group_name_H-M   'P 1'
#
loop_
_entity.id
_entity.type
_entity.pdbx_description
1 polymer ?
#
loop_
_entity_poly.entity_id
_entity_poly.type
_entity_poly.pdbx_seq_one_letter_code
_entity_poly.pdbx_strand_id
1 'polypeptide(L)'
;MGKIIMQTTQKDKRLARRLSPELAAAIRPAMEAATGLRLRGGRFEIYNVMEAVYSVYRDWKHRKIAKRSARALAGQLGIAERKGMTSIRVLIEAVLPNANHKQKSRWVRALEYIYSRDVPATKLRQFARRHDGLAGCARAAVEIKRKRRRSLRDFPEGDWGD
;
A
#
# COMPACT_ATOMS: atom_id res chain seq x y z
N MET A 1 -6.03 25.33 30.46
CA MET A 1 -5.49 24.06 29.92
C MET A 1 -6.53 23.45 28.98
N GLY A 2 -6.36 23.62 27.68
CA GLY A 2 -7.36 23.24 26.68
C GLY A 2 -7.39 21.72 26.45
N LYS A 3 -8.55 21.09 26.68
CA LYS A 3 -8.84 19.72 26.25
C LYS A 3 -8.83 19.68 24.72
N ILE A 4 -7.80 19.10 24.12
CA ILE A 4 -7.82 18.74 22.70
C ILE A 4 -8.70 17.48 22.58
N ILE A 5 -9.99 17.68 22.34
CA ILE A 5 -10.93 16.60 22.07
C ILE A 5 -10.55 15.96 20.73
N MET A 6 -10.13 14.69 20.81
CA MET A 6 -9.89 13.81 19.67
C MET A 6 -11.12 13.75 18.77
N GLN A 7 -11.11 14.47 17.66
CA GLN A 7 -12.05 14.21 16.57
C GLN A 7 -11.48 13.13 15.66
N THR A 8 -11.57 11.88 16.11
CA THR A 8 -11.64 10.75 15.18
C THR A 8 -12.88 11.00 14.33
N THR A 9 -12.71 11.21 13.02
CA THR A 9 -13.86 11.50 12.16
C THR A 9 -14.88 10.37 12.27
N GLN A 10 -16.17 10.70 12.36
CA GLN A 10 -17.26 9.73 12.53
C GLN A 10 -17.26 8.65 11.42
N LYS A 11 -16.63 8.94 10.28
CA LYS A 11 -16.39 8.03 9.15
C LYS A 11 -15.36 6.94 9.48
N ASP A 12 -14.28 7.26 10.19
CA ASP A 12 -13.26 6.30 10.65
C ASP A 12 -13.85 5.32 11.69
N LYS A 13 -14.71 5.83 12.61
CA LYS A 13 -15.44 4.99 13.58
C LYS A 13 -16.44 4.03 12.91
N ARG A 14 -17.11 4.46 11.83
CA ARG A 14 -18.02 3.61 11.06
C ARG A 14 -17.29 2.55 10.23
N LEU A 15 -16.11 2.88 9.68
CA LEU A 15 -15.24 1.93 8.98
C LEU A 15 -14.75 0.82 9.92
N ALA A 16 -14.34 1.17 11.15
CA ALA A 16 -13.92 0.19 12.16
C ALA A 16 -15.03 -0.79 12.58
N ARG A 17 -16.31 -0.38 12.57
CA ARG A 17 -17.45 -1.24 12.93
C ARG A 17 -17.84 -2.28 11.89
N ARG A 18 -17.40 -2.13 10.63
CA ARG A 18 -17.71 -3.07 9.53
C ARG A 18 -16.62 -4.11 9.30
N LEU A 19 -15.48 -3.94 9.96
CA LEU A 19 -14.35 -4.84 9.82
C LEU A 19 -14.48 -6.00 10.82
N SER A 20 -14.17 -7.21 10.37
CA SER A 20 -13.95 -8.31 11.32
C SER A 20 -12.83 -7.91 12.30
N PRO A 21 -12.91 -8.29 13.60
CA PRO A 21 -11.93 -7.89 14.61
C PRO A 21 -10.48 -8.19 14.20
N GLU A 22 -10.25 -9.33 13.55
CA GLU A 22 -8.94 -9.74 13.04
C GLU A 22 -8.39 -8.77 11.99
N LEU A 23 -9.19 -8.44 10.96
CA LEU A 23 -8.78 -7.48 9.92
C LEU A 23 -8.59 -6.08 10.48
N ALA A 24 -9.46 -5.66 11.41
CA ALA A 24 -9.32 -4.37 12.08
C ALA A 24 -8.00 -4.30 12.86
N ALA A 25 -7.68 -5.35 13.63
CA ALA A 25 -6.42 -5.45 14.35
C ALA A 25 -5.21 -5.47 13.41
N ALA A 26 -5.30 -6.20 12.29
CA ALA A 26 -4.23 -6.31 11.31
C ALA A 26 -3.90 -4.97 10.64
N ILE A 27 -4.90 -4.16 10.27
CA ILE A 27 -4.68 -2.87 9.58
C ILE A 27 -4.54 -1.67 10.54
N ARG A 28 -4.81 -1.86 11.85
CA ARG A 28 -4.81 -0.80 12.86
C ARG A 28 -3.54 0.07 12.83
N PRO A 29 -2.30 -0.47 12.76
CA PRO A 29 -1.11 0.36 12.70
C PRO A 29 -1.09 1.31 11.50
N ALA A 30 -1.62 0.87 10.34
CA ALA A 30 -1.70 1.70 9.15
C ALA A 30 -2.78 2.79 9.29
N MET A 31 -3.90 2.50 9.95
CA MET A 31 -4.96 3.48 10.25
C MET A 31 -4.48 4.54 11.24
N GLU A 32 -3.72 4.15 12.27
CA GLU A 32 -3.11 5.06 13.24
C GLU A 32 -2.09 5.99 12.57
N ALA A 33 -1.22 5.45 11.70
CA ALA A 33 -0.29 6.25 10.92
C ALA A 33 -1.03 7.26 10.01
N ALA A 34 -2.12 6.83 9.35
CA ALA A 34 -2.93 7.72 8.52
C ALA A 34 -3.63 8.82 9.34
N THR A 35 -4.06 8.50 10.56
CA THR A 35 -4.59 9.50 11.51
C THR A 35 -3.50 10.50 11.88
N GLY A 36 -2.29 10.03 12.18
CA GLY A 36 -1.12 10.88 12.44
C GLY A 36 -0.82 11.84 11.28
N LEU A 37 -0.86 11.35 10.03
CA LEU A 37 -0.68 12.16 8.83
C LEU A 37 -1.74 13.28 8.72
N ARG A 38 -3.01 12.99 9.03
CA ARG A 38 -4.11 13.97 8.98
C ARG A 38 -3.98 15.04 10.05
N LEU A 39 -3.55 14.66 11.26
CA LEU A 39 -3.48 15.57 12.40
C LEU A 39 -2.24 16.47 12.36
N ARG A 40 -1.06 15.89 12.09
CA ARG A 40 0.19 16.64 12.15
C ARG A 40 0.49 17.41 10.87
N GLY A 41 0.07 16.86 9.73
CA GLY A 41 0.44 17.39 8.42
C GLY A 41 1.95 17.26 8.17
N GLY A 42 2.35 16.91 6.95
CA GLY A 42 3.78 16.91 6.61
C GLY A 42 4.17 15.91 5.53
N ARG A 43 5.12 16.34 4.70
CA ARG A 43 5.67 15.53 3.60
C ARG A 43 6.41 14.27 4.07
N PHE A 44 6.78 14.18 5.35
CA PHE A 44 7.48 13.03 5.91
C PHE A 44 6.56 12.02 6.58
N GLU A 45 5.39 12.44 7.08
CA GLU A 45 4.41 11.57 7.70
C GLU A 45 3.87 10.51 6.73
N ILE A 46 3.88 10.79 5.42
CA ILE A 46 3.51 9.81 4.41
C ILE A 46 4.42 8.56 4.46
N TYR A 47 5.68 8.69 4.87
CA TYR A 47 6.56 7.53 5.02
C TYR A 47 6.11 6.62 6.16
N ASN A 48 5.61 7.18 7.27
CA ASN A 48 5.05 6.39 8.38
C ASN A 48 3.84 5.58 7.89
N VAL A 49 2.96 6.21 7.10
CA VAL A 49 1.80 5.51 6.52
C VAL A 49 2.24 4.41 5.55
N MET A 50 3.17 4.71 4.65
CA MET A 50 3.63 3.74 3.66
C MET A 50 4.38 2.56 4.30
N GLU A 51 5.16 2.83 5.35
CA GLU A 51 5.85 1.80 6.13
C GLU A 51 4.84 0.88 6.83
N ALA A 52 3.82 1.44 7.48
CA ALA A 52 2.77 0.66 8.13
C ALA A 52 1.95 -0.17 7.11
N VAL A 53 1.52 0.43 6.00
CA VAL A 53 0.83 -0.29 4.90
C VAL A 53 1.69 -1.44 4.37
N TYR A 54 2.97 -1.18 4.16
CA TYR A 54 3.89 -2.17 3.63
C TYR A 54 4.18 -3.30 4.61
N SER A 55 4.27 -2.99 5.90
CA SER A 55 4.39 -3.99 6.98
C SER A 55 3.20 -4.95 6.98
N VAL A 56 1.97 -4.42 6.94
CA VAL A 56 0.73 -5.23 6.85
C VAL A 56 0.75 -6.11 5.60
N TYR A 57 1.13 -5.56 4.45
CA TYR A 57 1.23 -6.33 3.22
C TYR A 57 2.27 -7.45 3.28
N ARG A 58 3.46 -7.20 3.85
CA ARG A 58 4.50 -8.22 4.00
C ARG A 58 4.06 -9.34 4.93
N ASP A 59 3.43 -9.00 6.06
CA ASP A 59 2.87 -10.00 6.98
C ASP A 59 1.82 -10.87 6.27
N TRP A 60 0.89 -10.26 5.54
CA TRP A 60 -0.09 -11.01 4.76
C TRP A 60 0.54 -11.89 3.67
N LYS A 61 1.64 -11.45 3.05
CA LYS A 61 2.38 -12.23 2.06
C LYS A 61 3.10 -13.41 2.71
N HIS A 62 3.75 -13.19 3.84
CA HIS A 62 4.43 -14.22 4.61
C HIS A 62 3.46 -15.32 5.05
N ARG A 63 2.27 -14.94 5.54
CA ARG A 63 1.19 -15.86 5.92
C ARG A 63 0.42 -16.46 4.74
N LYS A 64 0.76 -16.09 3.49
CA LYS A 64 0.07 -16.52 2.26
C LYS A 64 -1.43 -16.15 2.19
N ILE A 65 -1.87 -15.11 2.92
CA ILE A 65 -3.28 -14.67 2.98
C ILE A 65 -3.58 -13.36 2.25
N ALA A 66 -2.57 -12.70 1.65
CA ALA A 66 -2.71 -11.35 1.08
C ALA A 66 -3.88 -11.15 0.11
N LYS A 67 -4.21 -12.13 -0.73
CA LYS A 67 -5.34 -12.03 -1.67
C LYS A 67 -6.68 -12.14 -0.94
N ARG A 68 -6.80 -13.10 -0.01
CA ARG A 68 -8.01 -13.33 0.79
C ARG A 68 -8.29 -12.13 1.69
N SER A 69 -7.29 -11.66 2.44
CA SER A 69 -7.43 -10.52 3.35
C SER A 69 -7.76 -9.23 2.60
N ALA A 70 -7.14 -8.99 1.44
CA ALA A 70 -7.48 -7.83 0.61
C ALA A 70 -8.93 -7.88 0.09
N ARG A 71 -9.40 -9.04 -0.40
CA ARG A 71 -10.80 -9.18 -0.84
C ARG A 71 -11.80 -8.97 0.30
N ALA A 72 -11.54 -9.58 1.45
CA ALA A 72 -12.38 -9.41 2.63
C ALA A 72 -12.42 -7.93 3.07
N LEU A 73 -11.26 -7.27 3.08
CA LEU A 73 -11.16 -5.84 3.36
C LEU A 73 -11.94 -4.99 2.34
N ALA A 74 -11.81 -5.29 1.04
CA ALA A 74 -12.53 -4.57 0.00
C ALA A 74 -14.05 -4.73 0.14
N GLY A 75 -14.53 -5.95 0.36
CA GLY A 75 -15.95 -6.24 0.57
C GLY A 75 -16.52 -5.53 1.80
N GLN A 76 -15.82 -5.58 2.94
CA GLN A 76 -16.28 -4.94 4.18
C GLN A 76 -16.30 -3.41 4.10
N LEU A 77 -15.41 -2.81 3.30
CA LEU A 77 -15.31 -1.36 3.13
C LEU A 77 -16.03 -0.81 1.88
N GLY A 78 -16.65 -1.68 1.07
CA GLY A 78 -17.29 -1.27 -0.19
C GLY A 78 -16.30 -0.70 -1.21
N ILE A 79 -15.03 -1.14 -1.17
CA ILE A 79 -14.03 -0.73 -2.15
C ILE A 79 -14.31 -1.50 -3.44
N ALA A 80 -14.60 -0.76 -4.52
CA ALA A 80 -14.89 -1.38 -5.82
C ALA A 80 -13.69 -2.20 -6.32
N GLU A 81 -13.86 -3.52 -6.41
CA GLU A 81 -12.86 -4.40 -7.00
C GLU A 81 -12.78 -4.19 -8.52
N ARG A 82 -11.56 -4.02 -9.02
CA ARG A 82 -11.28 -3.91 -10.46
C ARG A 82 -10.29 -4.99 -10.88
N LYS A 83 -10.38 -5.43 -12.14
CA LYS A 83 -9.42 -6.39 -12.70
C LYS A 83 -7.99 -5.85 -12.54
N GLY A 84 -7.11 -6.65 -11.96
CA GLY A 84 -5.71 -6.29 -11.71
C GLY A 84 -5.45 -5.45 -10.45
N MET A 85 -6.44 -5.25 -9.58
CA MET A 85 -6.23 -4.57 -8.30
C MET A 85 -5.37 -5.42 -7.36
N THR A 86 -4.26 -4.86 -6.91
CA THR A 86 -3.31 -5.54 -6.01
C THR A 86 -3.72 -5.40 -4.55
N SER A 87 -3.29 -6.33 -3.68
CA SER A 87 -3.54 -6.24 -2.23
C SER A 87 -3.01 -4.93 -1.63
N ILE A 88 -1.87 -4.44 -2.14
CA ILE A 88 -1.31 -3.12 -1.77
C ILE A 88 -2.27 -2.00 -2.13
N ARG A 89 -2.90 -2.05 -3.32
CA ARG A 89 -3.88 -1.04 -3.74
C ARG A 89 -5.07 -1.02 -2.78
N VAL A 90 -5.62 -2.18 -2.41
CA VAL A 90 -6.75 -2.26 -1.47
C VAL A 90 -6.37 -1.65 -0.12
N LEU A 91 -5.20 -1.97 0.42
CA LEU A 91 -4.72 -1.38 1.67
C LEU A 91 -4.61 0.16 1.57
N ILE A 92 -4.07 0.68 0.48
CA ILE A 92 -3.98 2.14 0.27
C ILE A 92 -5.36 2.79 0.16
N GLU A 93 -6.31 2.16 -0.55
CA GLU A 93 -7.69 2.66 -0.65
C GLU A 93 -8.39 2.68 0.73
N ALA A 94 -8.18 1.64 1.54
CA ALA A 94 -8.73 1.53 2.88
C ALA A 94 -8.15 2.59 3.84
N VAL A 95 -6.83 2.78 3.82
CA VAL A 95 -6.11 3.63 4.78
C VAL A 95 -6.14 5.10 4.38
N LEU A 96 -6.11 5.40 3.08
CA LEU A 96 -6.10 6.77 2.52
C LEU A 96 -7.22 6.95 1.49
N PRO A 97 -8.51 6.83 1.89
CA PRO A 97 -9.63 6.89 0.95
C PRO A 97 -9.71 8.22 0.19
N ASN A 98 -9.34 9.33 0.83
CA ASN A 98 -9.41 10.67 0.26
C ASN A 98 -8.19 11.04 -0.60
N ALA A 99 -7.16 10.19 -0.69
CA ALA A 99 -6.01 10.47 -1.57
C ALA A 99 -6.43 10.39 -3.04
N ASN A 100 -5.85 11.24 -3.88
CA ASN A 100 -6.21 11.27 -5.29
C ASN A 100 -5.66 10.03 -6.04
N HIS A 101 -6.24 9.75 -7.21
CA HIS A 101 -5.88 8.56 -7.99
C HIS A 101 -4.39 8.51 -8.38
N LYS A 102 -3.79 9.66 -8.70
CA LYS A 102 -2.37 9.76 -9.09
C LYS A 102 -1.44 9.42 -7.91
N GLN A 103 -1.74 9.93 -6.71
CA GLN A 103 -1.02 9.63 -5.47
C GLN A 103 -1.08 8.14 -5.15
N LYS A 104 -2.30 7.56 -5.10
CA LYS A 104 -2.50 6.13 -4.82
C LYS A 104 -1.73 5.25 -5.79
N SER A 105 -1.78 5.58 -7.09
CA SER A 105 -1.07 4.82 -8.12
C SER A 105 0.46 4.91 -7.98
N ARG A 106 0.99 6.08 -7.63
CA ARG A 106 2.41 6.28 -7.34
C ARG A 106 2.86 5.42 -6.16
N TRP A 107 2.11 5.46 -5.05
CA TRP A 107 2.44 4.70 -3.85
C TRP A 107 2.37 3.19 -4.07
N VAL A 108 1.35 2.68 -4.77
CA VAL A 108 1.29 1.26 -5.15
C VAL A 108 2.54 0.84 -5.91
N ARG A 109 2.91 1.59 -6.96
CA ARG A 109 4.11 1.26 -7.77
C ARG A 109 5.38 1.32 -6.95
N ALA A 110 5.51 2.31 -6.07
CA ALA A 110 6.66 2.43 -5.18
C ALA A 110 6.79 1.21 -4.26
N LEU A 111 5.69 0.81 -3.61
CA LEU A 111 5.68 -0.35 -2.70
C LEU A 111 5.89 -1.67 -3.45
N GLU A 112 5.36 -1.83 -4.66
CA GLU A 112 5.65 -2.98 -5.52
C GLU A 112 7.14 -3.08 -5.85
N TYR A 113 7.78 -1.95 -6.17
CA TYR A 113 9.22 -1.91 -6.43
C TYR A 113 10.03 -2.26 -5.19
N ILE A 114 9.71 -1.65 -4.05
CA ILE A 114 10.35 -1.91 -2.75
C ILE A 114 10.23 -3.39 -2.39
N TYR A 115 9.04 -3.97 -2.58
CA TYR A 115 8.80 -5.41 -2.37
C TYR A 115 9.65 -6.27 -3.30
N SER A 116 9.76 -5.92 -4.59
CA SER A 116 10.57 -6.68 -5.55
C SER A 116 12.07 -6.67 -5.26
N ARG A 117 12.52 -5.78 -4.37
CA ARG A 117 13.90 -5.67 -3.89
C ARG A 117 14.10 -6.30 -2.51
N ASP A 118 13.10 -7.02 -2.01
CA ASP A 118 13.04 -7.63 -0.67
C ASP A 118 13.46 -6.69 0.47
N VAL A 119 13.06 -5.41 0.36
CA VAL A 119 13.40 -4.41 1.36
C VAL A 119 12.53 -4.65 2.61
N PRO A 120 13.12 -4.76 3.82
CA PRO A 120 12.34 -4.81 5.06
C PRO A 120 11.53 -3.53 5.28
N ALA A 121 10.37 -3.62 5.93
CA ALA A 121 9.51 -2.46 6.16
C ALA A 121 10.22 -1.34 6.93
N THR A 122 10.99 -1.70 7.96
CA THR A 122 11.82 -0.78 8.76
C THR A 122 12.88 -0.02 7.96
N LYS A 123 13.28 -0.55 6.79
CA LYS A 123 14.26 0.08 5.89
C LYS A 123 13.60 0.82 4.73
N LEU A 124 12.27 0.81 4.63
CA LEU A 124 11.53 1.41 3.52
C LEU A 124 11.88 2.88 3.32
N ARG A 125 11.87 3.67 4.39
CA ARG A 125 12.14 5.11 4.31
C ARG A 125 13.57 5.39 3.84
N GLN A 126 14.55 4.68 4.40
CA GLN A 126 15.95 4.81 4.00
C GLN A 126 16.15 4.41 2.54
N PHE A 127 15.57 3.29 2.13
CA PHE A 127 15.63 2.80 0.76
C PHE A 127 14.99 3.80 -0.21
N ALA A 128 13.78 4.26 0.07
CA ALA A 128 13.08 5.23 -0.78
C ALA A 128 13.89 6.52 -0.93
N ARG A 129 14.52 7.02 0.14
CA ARG A 129 15.37 8.21 0.07
C ARG A 129 16.56 8.06 -0.87
N ARG A 130 17.16 6.86 -0.98
CA ARG A 130 18.23 6.56 -1.94
C ARG A 130 17.74 6.48 -3.40
N HIS A 131 16.42 6.47 -3.61
CA HIS A 131 15.76 6.37 -4.92
C HIS A 131 14.83 7.56 -5.17
N ASP A 132 15.23 8.80 -4.86
CA ASP A 132 14.43 10.03 -5.03
C ASP A 132 13.03 9.98 -4.39
N GLY A 133 12.93 9.29 -3.25
CA GLY A 133 11.70 9.07 -2.52
C GLY A 133 10.73 8.11 -3.22
N LEU A 134 9.47 8.13 -2.78
CA LEU A 134 8.41 7.28 -3.34
C LEU A 134 8.18 7.52 -4.84
N ALA A 135 8.44 8.74 -5.32
CA ALA A 135 8.31 9.08 -6.73
C ALA A 135 9.37 8.37 -7.59
N GLY A 136 10.64 8.35 -7.18
CA GLY A 136 11.68 7.63 -7.91
C GLY A 136 11.50 6.11 -7.83
N CYS A 137 11.11 5.55 -6.69
CA CYS A 137 10.70 4.14 -6.60
C CYS A 137 9.59 3.79 -7.61
N ALA A 138 8.57 4.65 -7.74
CA ALA A 138 7.48 4.45 -8.70
C ALA A 138 7.95 4.52 -10.16
N ARG A 139 8.91 5.39 -10.48
CA ARG A 139 9.55 5.48 -11.81
C ARG A 139 10.33 4.20 -12.12
N ALA A 140 11.14 3.73 -11.17
CA ALA A 140 11.90 2.48 -11.29
C ALA A 140 10.98 1.27 -11.54
N ALA A 141 9.83 1.21 -10.86
CA ALA A 141 8.81 0.18 -11.07
C ALA A 141 8.32 0.14 -12.53
N VAL A 142 8.04 1.31 -13.11
CA VAL A 142 7.57 1.44 -14.49
C VAL A 142 8.65 0.99 -15.47
N GLU A 143 9.90 1.39 -15.22
CA GLU A 143 11.01 1.02 -16.08
C GLU A 143 11.26 -0.48 -16.11
N ILE A 144 11.21 -1.15 -14.95
CA ILE A 144 11.33 -2.62 -14.89
C ILE A 144 10.19 -3.29 -15.66
N LYS A 145 8.94 -2.84 -15.48
CA LYS A 145 7.80 -3.38 -16.24
C LYS A 145 7.97 -3.15 -17.74
N ARG A 146 8.52 -2.00 -18.17
CA ARG A 146 8.79 -1.71 -19.58
C ARG A 146 9.91 -2.60 -20.14
N LYS A 147 10.97 -2.86 -19.39
CA LYS A 147 12.05 -3.79 -19.80
C LYS A 147 11.52 -5.21 -19.96
N ARG A 148 10.74 -5.72 -19.00
CA ARG A 148 10.09 -7.04 -19.11
C ARG A 148 9.16 -7.18 -20.30
N ARG A 149 8.40 -6.13 -20.63
CA ARG A 149 7.52 -6.14 -21.81
C ARG A 149 8.30 -6.13 -23.13
N ARG A 150 9.45 -5.44 -23.17
CA ARG A 150 10.34 -5.47 -24.33
C ARG A 150 10.96 -6.86 -24.51
N SER A 151 11.53 -7.44 -23.45
CA SER A 151 12.10 -8.79 -23.53
C SER A 151 11.09 -9.85 -23.99
N LEU A 152 9.84 -9.81 -23.52
CA LEU A 152 8.78 -10.73 -23.97
C LEU A 152 8.33 -10.49 -25.42
N ARG A 153 8.54 -9.28 -25.96
CA ARG A 153 8.23 -8.95 -27.36
C ARG A 153 9.38 -9.38 -28.28
N ASP A 154 10.61 -9.24 -27.79
CA ASP A 154 11.83 -9.53 -28.54
C ASP A 154 12.16 -11.04 -28.52
N PHE A 155 11.68 -11.77 -27.51
CA PHE A 155 11.74 -13.23 -27.40
C PHE A 155 10.36 -13.79 -26.98
N PRO A 156 9.41 -13.98 -27.91
CA PRO A 156 8.17 -14.69 -27.60
C PRO A 156 8.52 -16.15 -27.26
N GLU A 157 8.18 -16.61 -26.06
CA GLU A 157 8.38 -18.01 -25.64
C GLU A 157 7.78 -18.96 -26.67
N GLY A 158 8.65 -19.61 -27.43
CA GLY A 158 8.31 -20.47 -28.54
C GLY A 158 9.55 -21.06 -29.22
N ASP A 159 10.56 -21.43 -28.44
CA ASP A 159 11.58 -22.42 -28.84
C ASP A 159 12.37 -22.87 -27.60
N TRP A 160 11.86 -23.89 -26.91
CA TRP A 160 12.68 -24.81 -26.13
C TRP A 160 12.18 -26.20 -26.48
N GLY A 161 12.67 -26.71 -27.61
CA GLY A 161 12.74 -28.14 -27.86
C GLY A 161 13.69 -28.81 -26.85
N ASP A 162 13.29 -30.04 -26.52
CA ASP A 162 13.91 -31.09 -25.69
C ASP A 162 13.98 -30.91 -24.16
#